data_AF-A0A4Q6AJS8-F1
#
_entry.id   AF-A0A4Q6AJS8-F1
#
_cell.length_a   1.000
_cell.length_b   1.000
_cell.length_c   1.000
_cell.angle_alpha   90.00
_cell.angle_beta   90.00
_cell.angle_gamma   90.00
#
_symmetry.space_group_name_H-M   'P 1'
#
loop_
_entity.id
_entity.type
_entity.pdbx_description
1 polymer ?
#
loop_
_entity_poly.entity_id
_entity_poly.type
_entity_poly.pdbx_seq_one_letter_code
_entity_poly.pdbx_strand_id
1 'polypeptide(L)'
;TRLNRIKPMSCIVAVNDYGIEIVCSRTIEPREVDWMQLLALENWQSDVEGGMNTRELEKRQFRAIARIAGLVLQNVPGAAKSTRQIQTSSALLFDVFARFDPGNLLLKQAHDEVMEGHFDKARLERTILRIRDGRKKVKMLEMFSPLGFPLFLERTSVRLTSETAGDRMERAKEEWQKAFQQKYGDKSLPSTGAKRSTGTRKKR
;
A
#
# COMPACT_ATOMS: atom_id res chain seq x y z
N THR A 1 -13.39 2.05 -5.89
CA THR A 1 -13.23 1.78 -4.44
C THR A 1 -14.55 1.97 -3.72
N ARG A 2 -14.79 1.24 -2.61
CA ARG A 2 -16.06 1.28 -1.88
C ARG A 2 -16.47 2.68 -1.40
N LEU A 3 -15.51 3.49 -0.95
CA LEU A 3 -15.75 4.88 -0.53
C LEU A 3 -16.33 5.75 -1.67
N ASN A 4 -15.84 5.58 -2.90
CA ASN A 4 -16.33 6.35 -4.05
C ASN A 4 -17.76 5.97 -4.45
N ARG A 5 -18.26 4.80 -4.03
CA ARG A 5 -19.68 4.41 -4.23
C ARG A 5 -20.62 5.18 -3.30
N ILE A 6 -20.15 5.58 -2.11
CA ILE A 6 -20.93 6.41 -1.17
C ILE A 6 -21.08 7.82 -1.76
N LYS A 7 -19.96 8.40 -2.20
CA LYS A 7 -19.93 9.73 -2.80
C LYS A 7 -18.74 9.84 -3.77
N PRO A 8 -18.96 10.18 -5.05
CA PRO A 8 -17.87 10.30 -6.02
C PRO A 8 -16.86 11.38 -5.58
N MET A 9 -15.61 10.97 -5.41
CA MET A 9 -14.51 11.87 -5.03
C MET A 9 -13.14 11.27 -5.36
N SER A 10 -12.15 12.14 -5.46
CA SER A 10 -10.75 11.72 -5.49
C SER A 10 -10.27 11.50 -4.07
N CYS A 11 -9.69 10.33 -3.79
CA CYS A 11 -9.02 10.02 -2.53
C CYS A 11 -7.60 9.51 -2.80
N ILE A 12 -6.69 9.84 -1.88
CA ILE A 12 -5.32 9.36 -1.82
C ILE A 12 -5.23 8.46 -0.59
N VAL A 13 -4.52 7.34 -0.72
CA VAL A 13 -4.30 6.38 0.37
C VAL A 13 -2.81 6.29 0.67
N ALA A 14 -2.46 6.34 1.96
CA ALA A 14 -1.14 6.01 2.47
C ALA A 14 -1.26 4.89 3.50
N VAL A 15 -0.34 3.92 3.49
CA VAL A 15 -0.38 2.74 4.35
C VAL A 15 1.01 2.49 4.91
N ASN A 16 1.09 2.31 6.22
CA ASN A 16 2.32 1.86 6.88
C ASN A 16 2.01 1.01 8.12
N ASP A 17 3.06 0.68 8.87
CA ASP A 17 2.96 -0.17 10.05
C ASP A 17 2.07 0.42 11.17
N TYR A 18 1.82 1.73 11.14
CA TYR A 18 0.97 2.42 12.13
C TYR A 18 -0.49 2.51 11.70
N GLY A 19 -0.81 2.28 10.43
CA GLY A 19 -2.19 2.22 9.96
C GLY A 19 -2.40 2.64 8.51
N ILE A 20 -3.58 3.19 8.26
CA ILE A 20 -4.04 3.61 6.94
C ILE A 20 -4.55 5.04 7.06
N GLU A 21 -4.04 5.94 6.22
CA GLU A 21 -4.58 7.28 6.02
C GLU A 21 -5.32 7.33 4.68
N ILE A 22 -6.53 7.86 4.70
CA ILE A 22 -7.33 8.12 3.51
C ILE A 22 -7.65 9.60 3.49
N VAL A 23 -7.10 10.32 2.51
CA VAL A 23 -7.36 11.75 2.32
C VAL A 23 -8.23 11.92 1.10
N CYS A 24 -9.41 12.49 1.29
CA CYS A 24 -10.36 12.71 0.21
C CYS A 24 -10.55 14.20 -0.09
N SER A 25 -10.85 14.50 -1.35
CA SER A 25 -11.16 15.86 -1.85
C SER A 25 -12.44 16.46 -1.27
N ARG A 26 -13.25 15.65 -0.60
CA ARG A 26 -14.45 16.08 0.12
C ARG A 26 -14.43 15.47 1.52
N THR A 27 -14.91 16.23 2.49
CA THR A 27 -15.11 15.73 3.85
C THR A 27 -16.17 14.63 3.84
N ILE A 28 -15.90 13.56 4.58
CA ILE A 28 -16.85 12.50 4.89
C ILE A 28 -16.99 12.51 6.41
N GLU A 29 -18.20 12.75 6.91
CA GLU A 29 -18.43 12.65 8.35
C GLU A 29 -18.48 11.16 8.75
N PRO A 30 -17.94 10.78 9.93
CA PRO A 30 -18.01 9.38 10.38
C PRO A 30 -19.41 8.76 10.40
N ARG A 31 -20.44 9.59 10.57
CA ARG A 31 -21.85 9.19 10.60
C ARG A 31 -22.38 8.82 9.22
N GLU A 32 -21.76 9.33 8.16
CA GLU A 32 -22.09 9.01 6.76
C GLU A 32 -21.48 7.67 6.34
N VAL A 33 -20.60 7.08 7.15
CA VAL A 33 -19.90 5.84 6.84
C VAL A 33 -20.58 4.65 7.50
N ASP A 34 -21.19 3.80 6.68
CA ASP A 34 -21.57 2.46 7.10
C ASP A 34 -20.32 1.55 7.14
N TRP A 35 -19.75 1.41 8.34
CA TRP A 35 -18.59 0.55 8.57
C TRP A 35 -18.87 -0.94 8.38
N MET A 36 -20.12 -1.39 8.49
CA MET A 36 -20.48 -2.79 8.23
C MET A 36 -20.45 -3.05 6.74
N GLN A 37 -21.06 -2.17 5.95
CA GLN A 37 -21.03 -2.25 4.50
C GLN A 37 -19.62 -2.05 3.93
N LEU A 38 -18.85 -1.13 4.49
CA LEU A 38 -17.51 -0.83 3.99
C LEU A 38 -16.52 -1.99 4.24
N LEU A 39 -16.71 -2.75 5.32
CA LEU A 39 -15.89 -3.91 5.69
C LEU A 39 -16.58 -5.25 5.40
N ALA A 40 -17.60 -5.24 4.56
CA ALA A 40 -18.34 -6.43 4.18
C ALA A 40 -17.46 -7.36 3.32
N LEU A 41 -17.61 -8.69 3.41
CA LEU A 41 -16.80 -9.61 2.60
C LEU A 41 -17.38 -9.81 1.19
N GLU A 42 -18.55 -9.27 0.92
CA GLU A 42 -19.18 -9.37 -0.39
C GLU A 42 -18.30 -8.66 -1.44
N ASN A 43 -17.84 -9.41 -2.45
CA ASN A 43 -16.98 -8.93 -3.54
C ASN A 43 -15.65 -8.30 -3.09
N TRP A 44 -15.16 -8.60 -1.88
CA TRP A 44 -13.96 -7.94 -1.35
C TRP A 44 -12.71 -8.16 -2.22
N GLN A 45 -12.58 -9.35 -2.81
CA GLN A 45 -11.45 -9.71 -3.67
C GLN A 45 -11.45 -8.85 -4.94
N SER A 46 -12.58 -8.78 -5.64
CA SER A 46 -12.73 -7.95 -6.83
C SER A 46 -12.57 -6.44 -6.52
N ASP A 47 -13.03 -5.98 -5.36
CA ASP A 47 -12.85 -4.59 -4.93
C ASP A 47 -11.37 -4.25 -4.67
N VAL A 48 -10.60 -5.21 -4.16
CA VAL A 48 -9.16 -5.08 -3.96
C VAL A 48 -8.43 -5.12 -5.30
N GLU A 49 -8.73 -6.09 -6.16
CA GLU A 49 -8.18 -6.21 -7.52
C GLU A 49 -8.40 -4.92 -8.33
N GLY A 50 -9.62 -4.39 -8.33
CA GLY A 50 -9.94 -3.15 -9.04
C GLY A 50 -9.37 -1.88 -8.39
N GLY A 51 -8.93 -1.96 -7.13
CA GLY A 51 -8.25 -0.88 -6.43
C GLY A 51 -6.76 -0.79 -6.75
N MET A 52 -6.18 -1.80 -7.39
CA MET A 52 -4.77 -1.88 -7.69
C MET A 52 -4.47 -1.56 -9.16
N ASN A 53 -3.24 -1.13 -9.41
CA ASN A 53 -2.68 -1.17 -10.75
C ASN A 53 -2.17 -2.58 -11.06
N THR A 54 -3.08 -3.55 -11.12
CA THR A 54 -2.78 -4.98 -11.33
C THR A 54 -2.00 -5.18 -12.64
N ARG A 55 -2.28 -4.37 -13.66
CA ARG A 55 -1.62 -4.45 -14.97
C ARG A 55 -0.11 -4.24 -14.92
N GLU A 56 0.38 -3.27 -14.14
CA GLU A 56 1.84 -3.05 -14.02
C GLU A 56 2.52 -4.16 -13.22
N LEU A 57 1.83 -4.72 -12.22
CA LEU A 57 2.32 -5.87 -11.46
C LEU A 57 2.36 -7.13 -12.32
N GLU A 58 1.30 -7.40 -13.07
CA GLU A 58 1.21 -8.50 -14.04
C GLU A 58 2.30 -8.40 -15.09
N LYS A 59 2.51 -7.21 -15.67
CA LYS A 59 3.59 -6.97 -16.64
C LYS A 59 4.97 -7.23 -16.03
N ARG A 60 5.18 -6.90 -14.75
CA ARG A 60 6.42 -7.22 -14.03
C ARG A 60 6.57 -8.73 -13.82
N GLN A 61 5.51 -9.42 -13.41
CA GLN A 61 5.49 -10.86 -13.17
C GLN A 61 5.69 -11.66 -14.46
N PHE A 62 5.05 -11.22 -15.55
CA PHE A 62 5.11 -11.84 -16.87
C PHE A 62 6.54 -12.01 -17.40
N ARG A 63 7.50 -11.18 -16.99
CA ARG A 63 8.91 -11.37 -17.36
C ARG A 63 9.46 -12.72 -16.92
N ALA A 64 9.17 -13.14 -15.70
CA ALA A 64 9.64 -14.43 -15.18
C ALA A 64 9.01 -15.58 -15.97
N ILE A 65 7.71 -15.49 -16.24
CA ILE A 65 6.93 -16.46 -17.01
C ILE A 65 7.43 -16.53 -18.46
N ALA A 66 7.62 -15.40 -19.15
CA ALA A 66 8.10 -15.33 -20.52
C ALA A 66 9.50 -15.94 -20.69
N ARG A 67 10.35 -15.82 -19.66
CA ARG A 67 11.65 -16.50 -19.63
C ARG A 67 11.50 -18.01 -19.50
N ILE A 68 10.65 -18.48 -18.59
CA ILE A 68 10.40 -19.92 -18.38
C ILE A 68 9.76 -20.55 -19.62
N ALA A 69 8.83 -19.83 -20.26
CA ALA A 69 8.17 -20.23 -21.50
C ALA A 69 9.08 -20.14 -22.75
N GLY A 70 10.34 -19.74 -22.59
CA GLY A 70 11.30 -19.63 -23.70
C GLY A 70 11.06 -18.47 -24.67
N LEU A 71 10.10 -17.59 -24.40
CA LEU A 71 9.78 -16.42 -25.23
C LEU A 71 10.87 -15.35 -25.17
N VAL A 72 11.64 -15.32 -24.07
CA VAL A 72 12.75 -14.38 -23.89
C VAL A 72 14.02 -15.14 -23.51
N LEU A 73 14.92 -15.24 -24.49
CA LEU A 73 16.24 -15.84 -24.31
C LEU A 73 17.18 -14.85 -23.62
N GLN A 74 17.79 -15.27 -22.49
CA GLN A 74 18.76 -14.46 -21.76
C GLN A 74 20.20 -14.67 -22.24
N ASN A 75 20.56 -15.92 -22.56
CA ASN A 75 21.92 -16.32 -22.88
C ASN A 75 21.97 -16.94 -24.27
N VAL A 76 22.35 -16.14 -25.27
CA VAL A 76 22.71 -16.63 -26.60
C VAL A 76 24.24 -16.66 -26.66
N PRO A 77 24.88 -17.78 -27.04
CA PRO A 77 26.34 -17.82 -27.19
C PRO A 77 26.80 -16.71 -28.14
N GLY A 78 27.69 -15.82 -27.67
CA GLY A 78 28.24 -14.71 -28.46
C GLY A 78 27.50 -13.36 -28.35
N ALA A 79 26.28 -13.30 -27.80
CA ALA A 79 25.56 -12.04 -27.61
C ALA A 79 24.52 -12.12 -26.47
N ALA A 80 24.95 -11.88 -25.23
CA ALA A 80 24.03 -11.79 -24.10
C ALA A 80 23.17 -10.52 -24.22
N LYS A 81 21.84 -10.66 -24.15
CA LYS A 81 20.96 -9.49 -24.10
C LYS A 81 21.10 -8.80 -22.75
N SER A 82 21.15 -7.47 -22.77
CA SER A 82 21.14 -6.68 -21.53
C SER A 82 19.82 -6.88 -20.77
N THR A 83 19.88 -6.84 -19.44
CA THR A 83 18.69 -6.84 -18.56
C THR A 83 17.63 -5.83 -19.00
N ARG A 84 18.06 -4.65 -19.48
CA ARG A 84 17.14 -3.62 -20.00
C ARG A 84 16.42 -4.07 -21.28
N GLN A 85 17.12 -4.75 -22.19
CA GLN A 85 16.52 -5.26 -23.42
C GLN A 85 15.52 -6.38 -23.13
N ILE A 86 15.87 -7.30 -22.22
CA ILE A 86 14.97 -8.37 -21.74
C ILE A 86 13.70 -7.78 -21.13
N GLN A 87 13.85 -6.70 -20.34
CA GLN A 87 12.73 -5.97 -19.75
C GLN A 87 11.81 -5.37 -20.82
N THR A 88 12.36 -4.67 -21.81
CA THR A 88 11.58 -4.08 -22.90
C THR A 88 10.86 -5.16 -23.73
N SER A 89 11.54 -6.25 -24.10
CA SER A 89 10.94 -7.33 -24.90
C SER A 89 9.80 -8.03 -24.17
N SER A 90 9.95 -8.33 -22.88
CA SER A 90 8.90 -9.00 -22.10
C SER A 90 7.66 -8.11 -21.95
N ALA A 91 7.86 -6.81 -21.73
CA ALA A 91 6.75 -5.86 -21.62
C ALA A 91 5.99 -5.71 -22.93
N LEU A 92 6.70 -5.68 -24.07
CA LEU A 92 6.07 -5.64 -25.39
C LEU A 92 5.26 -6.91 -25.67
N LEU A 93 5.81 -8.09 -25.36
CA LEU A 93 5.08 -9.36 -25.51
C LEU A 93 3.81 -9.39 -24.67
N PHE A 94 3.87 -8.91 -23.43
CA PHE A 94 2.69 -8.76 -22.58
C PHE A 94 1.63 -7.87 -23.25
N ASP A 95 2.02 -6.69 -23.75
CA ASP A 95 1.08 -5.75 -24.38
C ASP A 95 0.48 -6.33 -25.68
N VAL A 96 1.26 -7.10 -26.45
CA VAL A 96 0.77 -7.79 -27.66
C VAL A 96 -0.25 -8.85 -27.29
N PHE A 97 0.06 -9.75 -26.34
CA PHE A 97 -0.91 -10.76 -25.90
C PHE A 97 -2.16 -10.10 -25.32
N ALA A 98 -2.01 -9.09 -24.46
CA ALA A 98 -3.17 -8.42 -23.87
C ALA A 98 -4.10 -7.79 -24.92
N ARG A 99 -3.57 -7.41 -26.08
CA ARG A 99 -4.33 -6.79 -27.17
C ARG A 99 -4.90 -7.79 -28.17
N PHE A 100 -4.15 -8.83 -28.51
CA PHE A 100 -4.47 -9.73 -29.63
C PHE A 100 -4.84 -11.16 -29.19
N ASP A 101 -4.50 -11.55 -27.97
CA ASP A 101 -4.82 -12.84 -27.37
C ASP A 101 -5.08 -12.69 -25.85
N PRO A 102 -6.16 -11.99 -25.44
CA PRO A 102 -6.44 -11.75 -24.02
C PRO A 102 -6.75 -13.05 -23.24
N GLY A 103 -7.06 -14.14 -23.95
CA GLY A 103 -7.25 -15.48 -23.37
C GLY A 103 -5.94 -16.26 -23.14
N ASN A 104 -4.78 -15.66 -23.44
CA ASN A 104 -3.50 -16.35 -23.35
C ASN A 104 -3.23 -16.86 -21.92
N LEU A 105 -2.86 -18.14 -21.81
CA LEU A 105 -2.61 -18.79 -20.51
C LEU A 105 -1.42 -18.17 -19.76
N LEU A 106 -0.45 -17.57 -20.45
CA LEU A 106 0.69 -16.90 -19.81
C LEU A 106 0.27 -15.58 -19.15
N LEU A 107 -0.74 -14.88 -19.70
CA LEU A 107 -1.32 -13.71 -19.05
C LEU A 107 -2.10 -14.13 -17.81
N LYS A 108 -2.90 -15.19 -17.93
CA LYS A 108 -3.63 -15.76 -16.78
C LYS A 108 -2.67 -16.17 -15.67
N GLN A 109 -1.58 -16.86 -16.00
CA GLN A 109 -0.55 -17.25 -15.03
C GLN A 109 0.10 -16.03 -14.37
N ALA A 110 0.36 -14.96 -15.13
CA ALA A 110 0.91 -13.73 -14.56
C ALA A 110 -0.06 -13.07 -13.57
N HIS A 111 -1.36 -13.07 -13.90
CA HIS A 111 -2.41 -12.62 -13.00
C HIS A 111 -2.46 -13.47 -11.74
N ASP A 112 -2.58 -14.79 -11.88
CA ASP A 112 -2.69 -15.73 -10.76
C ASP A 112 -1.49 -15.63 -9.81
N GLU A 113 -0.26 -15.54 -10.34
CA GLU A 113 0.96 -15.38 -9.53
C GLU A 113 1.04 -14.02 -8.82
N VAL A 114 0.57 -12.93 -9.44
CA VAL A 114 0.47 -11.64 -8.75
C VAL A 114 -0.52 -11.74 -7.60
N MET A 115 -1.67 -12.38 -7.85
CA MET A 115 -2.71 -12.55 -6.84
C MET A 115 -2.24 -13.45 -5.69
N GLU A 116 -1.54 -14.55 -5.95
CA GLU A 116 -1.02 -15.43 -4.90
C GLU A 116 0.16 -14.81 -4.15
N GLY A 117 1.09 -14.17 -4.86
CA GLY A 117 2.32 -13.64 -4.28
C GLY A 117 2.14 -12.35 -3.49
N HIS A 118 1.21 -11.48 -3.91
CA HIS A 118 0.95 -10.21 -3.24
C HIS A 118 -0.26 -10.24 -2.29
N PHE A 119 -1.18 -11.20 -2.46
CA PHE A 119 -2.36 -11.32 -1.59
C PHE A 119 -2.37 -12.62 -0.80
N ASP A 120 -2.07 -12.49 0.49
CA ASP A 120 -2.51 -13.49 1.47
C ASP A 120 -4.02 -13.31 1.69
N LYS A 121 -4.80 -13.96 0.81
CA LYS A 121 -6.26 -13.84 0.81
C LYS A 121 -6.86 -14.22 2.16
N ALA A 122 -6.38 -15.31 2.74
CA ALA A 122 -6.84 -15.83 4.02
C ALA A 122 -6.50 -14.89 5.18
N ARG A 123 -5.35 -14.22 5.17
CA ARG A 123 -4.99 -13.23 6.18
C ARG A 123 -5.79 -11.95 6.04
N LEU A 124 -6.04 -11.48 4.82
CA LEU A 124 -6.87 -10.30 4.58
C LEU A 124 -8.30 -10.52 5.03
N GLU A 125 -8.91 -11.64 4.65
CA GLU A 125 -10.26 -12.01 5.08
C GLU A 125 -10.38 -12.03 6.61
N ARG A 126 -9.48 -12.74 7.30
CA ARG A 126 -9.43 -12.76 8.77
C ARG A 126 -9.25 -11.36 9.37
N THR A 127 -8.44 -10.52 8.74
CA THR A 127 -8.19 -9.15 9.20
C THR A 127 -9.43 -8.28 9.03
N ILE A 128 -10.11 -8.35 7.89
CA ILE A 128 -11.35 -7.62 7.62
C ILE A 128 -12.42 -8.05 8.63
N LEU A 129 -12.63 -9.35 8.85
CA LEU A 129 -13.57 -9.88 9.84
C LEU A 129 -13.26 -9.35 11.24
N ARG A 130 -11.99 -9.44 11.67
CA ARG A 130 -11.56 -8.95 12.99
C ARG A 130 -11.82 -7.46 13.18
N ILE A 131 -11.60 -6.64 12.15
CA ILE A 131 -11.88 -5.19 12.22
C ILE A 131 -13.39 -4.95 12.18
N ARG A 132 -14.13 -5.69 11.34
CA ARG A 132 -15.58 -5.56 11.19
C ARG A 132 -16.31 -5.86 12.50
N ASP A 133 -15.93 -6.95 13.16
CA ASP A 133 -16.62 -7.47 14.36
C ASP A 133 -16.06 -6.87 15.66
N GLY A 134 -14.87 -6.25 15.59
CA GLY A 134 -14.24 -5.58 16.72
C GLY A 134 -14.94 -4.28 17.14
N ARG A 135 -14.69 -3.86 18.39
CA ARG A 135 -15.18 -2.57 18.90
C ARG A 135 -14.47 -1.42 18.19
N LYS A 136 -15.23 -0.62 17.46
CA LYS A 136 -14.73 0.56 16.75
C LYS A 136 -14.91 1.80 17.61
N LYS A 137 -13.87 2.62 17.73
CA LYS A 137 -13.93 3.92 18.39
C LYS A 137 -13.52 4.99 17.38
N VAL A 138 -14.50 5.71 16.85
CA VAL A 138 -14.25 6.84 15.96
C VAL A 138 -14.17 8.11 16.78
N LYS A 139 -13.10 8.88 16.59
CA LYS A 139 -12.90 10.18 17.22
C LYS A 139 -12.59 11.22 16.16
N MET A 140 -13.35 12.31 16.18
CA MET A 140 -12.97 13.50 15.42
C MET A 140 -11.84 14.19 16.16
N LEU A 141 -10.78 14.53 15.42
CA LEU A 141 -9.62 15.22 15.95
C LEU A 141 -9.44 16.53 15.19
N GLU A 142 -9.12 17.60 15.91
CA GLU A 142 -8.82 18.89 15.30
C GLU A 142 -7.39 18.96 14.75
N MET A 143 -6.56 17.97 15.08
CA MET A 143 -5.23 17.77 14.51
C MET A 143 -4.87 16.29 14.48
N PHE A 144 -3.96 15.88 13.61
CA PHE A 144 -3.53 14.49 13.54
C PHE A 144 -2.88 14.05 14.87
N SER A 145 -3.14 12.80 15.24
CA SER A 145 -2.64 12.20 16.48
C SER A 145 -1.14 11.86 16.36
N PRO A 146 -0.45 11.57 17.49
CA PRO A 146 0.93 11.07 17.44
C PRO A 146 1.10 9.84 16.53
N LEU A 147 0.09 8.96 16.48
CA LEU A 147 0.09 7.78 15.60
C LEU A 147 -0.25 8.12 14.14
N GLY A 148 -0.91 9.26 13.89
CA GLY A 148 -1.21 9.75 12.55
C GLY A 148 -0.04 10.49 11.89
N PHE A 149 0.94 10.96 12.67
CA PHE A 149 2.07 11.71 12.12
C PHE A 149 2.95 10.92 11.14
N PRO A 150 3.33 9.65 11.42
CA PRO A 150 4.08 8.83 10.45
C PRO A 150 3.35 8.70 9.11
N LEU A 151 2.02 8.50 9.14
CA LEU A 151 1.19 8.41 7.94
C LEU A 151 1.19 9.73 7.15
N PHE A 152 1.03 10.86 7.86
CA PHE A 152 1.10 12.19 7.26
C PHE A 152 2.44 12.46 6.55
N LEU A 153 3.54 12.09 7.22
CA LEU A 153 4.88 12.24 6.66
C LEU A 153 5.06 11.42 5.39
N GLU A 154 4.61 10.17 5.40
CA GLU A 154 4.71 9.26 4.26
C GLU A 154 3.93 9.75 3.05
N ARG A 155 2.74 10.32 3.25
CA ARG A 155 1.98 10.96 2.18
C ARG A 155 2.70 12.20 1.64
N THR A 156 3.33 12.99 2.50
CA THR A 156 3.94 14.28 2.13
C THR A 156 5.34 14.13 1.52
N SER A 157 6.06 13.06 1.88
CA SER A 157 7.40 12.75 1.39
C SER A 157 7.44 12.39 -0.10
N VAL A 158 6.29 12.06 -0.70
CA VAL A 158 6.14 11.80 -2.15
C VAL A 158 6.36 13.05 -3.01
N ARG A 159 6.36 14.26 -2.41
CA ARG A 159 6.65 15.51 -3.15
C ARG A 159 8.16 15.69 -3.33
N LEU A 160 8.58 16.00 -4.56
CA LEU A 160 9.96 16.35 -4.90
C LEU A 160 10.37 17.64 -4.16
N THR A 161 11.32 17.53 -3.24
CA THR A 161 11.90 18.67 -2.50
C THR A 161 13.42 18.57 -2.51
N SER A 162 14.10 19.72 -2.48
CA SER A 162 15.58 19.81 -2.37
C SER A 162 16.12 19.51 -0.97
N GLU A 163 15.26 19.36 0.04
CA GLU A 163 15.64 19.05 1.42
C GLU A 163 15.83 17.55 1.65
N THR A 164 16.79 17.20 2.52
CA THR A 164 16.98 15.81 2.96
C THR A 164 15.73 15.30 3.70
N ALA A 165 15.46 14.00 3.60
CA ALA A 165 14.28 13.41 4.24
C ALA A 165 14.32 13.52 5.78
N GLY A 166 15.51 13.44 6.39
CA GLY A 166 15.71 13.53 7.84
C GLY A 166 15.38 14.92 8.41
N ASP A 167 15.96 15.97 7.81
CA ASP A 167 15.76 17.35 8.29
C ASP A 167 14.29 17.77 8.21
N ARG A 168 13.57 17.28 7.20
CA ARG A 168 12.14 17.51 7.02
C ARG A 168 11.30 16.81 8.09
N MET A 169 11.68 15.59 8.48
CA MET A 169 11.01 14.83 9.52
C MET A 169 11.18 15.50 10.88
N GLU A 170 12.39 15.95 11.21
CA GLU A 170 12.66 16.63 12.49
C GLU A 170 11.89 17.94 12.60
N ARG A 171 11.93 18.80 11.57
CA ARG A 171 11.17 20.06 11.56
C ARG A 171 9.66 19.85 11.67
N ALA A 172 9.10 18.95 10.84
CA ALA A 172 7.67 18.65 10.88
C ALA A 172 7.25 18.05 12.23
N LYS A 173 8.14 17.28 12.87
CA LYS A 173 7.91 16.72 14.20
C LYS A 173 7.91 17.81 15.27
N GLU A 174 8.87 18.74 15.24
CA GLU A 174 8.95 19.85 16.19
C GLU A 174 7.76 20.81 16.06
N GLU A 175 7.41 21.19 14.84
CA GLU A 175 6.24 22.05 14.57
C GLU A 175 4.95 21.38 15.07
N TRP A 176 4.78 20.10 14.77
CA TRP A 176 3.62 19.35 15.24
C TRP A 176 3.62 19.19 16.76
N GLN A 177 4.75 18.86 17.39
CA GLN A 177 4.86 18.72 18.84
C GLN A 177 4.51 20.02 19.56
N LYS A 178 4.99 21.17 19.08
CA LYS A 178 4.65 22.49 19.63
C LYS A 178 3.15 22.75 19.54
N ALA A 179 2.55 22.55 18.37
CA ALA A 179 1.11 22.73 18.16
C ALA A 179 0.27 21.76 19.03
N PHE A 180 0.75 20.52 19.19
CA PHE A 180 0.07 19.49 19.95
C PHE A 180 0.14 19.77 21.46
N GLN A 181 1.31 20.15 21.97
CA GLN A 181 1.51 20.55 23.38
C GLN A 181 0.70 21.79 23.73
N GLN A 182 0.67 22.79 22.86
CA GLN A 182 -0.12 24.01 23.08
C GLN A 182 -1.61 23.71 23.27
N LYS A 183 -2.13 22.69 22.57
CA LYS A 183 -3.57 22.39 22.53
C LYS A 183 -4.02 21.32 23.52
N TYR A 184 -3.20 20.31 23.77
CA TYR A 184 -3.57 19.15 24.60
C TYR A 184 -2.74 19.01 25.88
N GLY A 185 -1.76 19.88 26.10
CA GLY A 185 -0.88 19.86 27.29
C GLY A 185 0.07 18.66 27.35
N ASP A 186 0.95 18.65 28.35
CA ASP A 186 2.11 17.75 28.42
C ASP A 186 1.77 16.26 28.66
N LYS A 187 0.56 15.96 29.14
CA LYS A 187 0.10 14.60 29.47
C LYS A 187 -0.30 13.75 28.26
N SER A 188 -0.22 14.30 27.05
CA SER A 188 -0.84 13.72 25.84
C SER A 188 0.16 13.14 24.82
N LEU A 189 1.46 13.40 24.98
CA LEU A 189 2.50 12.80 24.13
C LEU A 189 2.86 11.40 24.65
N PRO A 190 2.75 10.34 23.83
CA PRO A 190 3.28 9.04 24.21
C PRO A 190 4.80 9.17 24.41
N SER A 191 5.30 8.71 25.55
CA SER A 191 6.74 8.77 25.84
C SER A 191 7.51 8.03 24.75
N THR A 192 8.41 8.75 24.07
CA THR A 192 9.34 8.25 23.05
C THR A 192 10.43 7.36 23.68
N GLY A 193 10.04 6.33 24.44
CA GLY A 193 10.95 5.64 25.34
C GLY A 193 10.61 4.18 25.64
N ALA A 194 10.25 3.38 24.64
CA ALA A 194 10.44 1.94 24.74
C ALA A 194 11.83 1.59 24.19
N LYS A 195 12.87 1.70 25.02
CA LYS A 195 14.15 1.03 24.76
C LYS A 195 13.85 -0.45 24.54
N ARG A 196 13.99 -0.93 23.30
CA ARG A 196 14.01 -2.36 23.00
C ARG A 196 15.12 -2.97 23.85
N SER A 197 14.75 -3.69 24.92
CA SER A 197 15.69 -4.51 25.67
C SER A 197 16.21 -5.59 24.72
N THR A 198 17.43 -5.41 24.22
CA THR A 198 18.23 -6.48 23.67
C THR A 198 18.45 -7.50 24.79
N GLY A 199 17.69 -8.59 24.74
CA GLY A 199 17.87 -9.73 25.63
C GLY A 199 19.22 -10.39 25.35
N THR A 200 20.22 -10.08 26.15
CA THR A 200 21.49 -10.80 26.18
C THR A 200 21.23 -12.19 26.77
N ARG A 201 21.13 -13.20 25.89
CA ARG A 201 21.01 -14.61 26.25
C ARG A 201 22.31 -15.05 26.92
N LYS A 202 22.34 -15.06 28.25
CA LYS A 202 23.47 -15.54 29.05
C LYS A 202 23.47 -17.07 28.99
N LYS A 203 24.46 -17.65 28.30
CA LYS A 203 24.82 -19.07 28.40
C LYS A 203 25.31 -19.36 29.83
N ARG A 204 24.66 -20.29 30.51
CA ARG A 204 25.26 -21.20 31.48
C ARG A 204 24.57 -22.55 31.32
#